data_AF-B6VCV6-F1
#
_entry.id   AF-B6VCV6-F1
#
_cell.length_a   1.000
_cell.length_b   1.000
_cell.length_c   1.000
_cell.angle_alpha   90.00
_cell.angle_beta   90.00
_cell.angle_gamma   90.00
#
_symmetry.space_group_name_H-M   'P 1'
#
loop_
_entity.id
_entity.type
_entity.pdbx_description
1 polymer ?
#
loop_
_entity_poly.entity_id
_entity_poly.type
_entity_poly.pdbx_seq_one_letter_code
_entity_poly.pdbx_strand_id
1 'polypeptide(L)'
;EQRKEQEPKRPHIKKPLNAFMLYMKEMRANVVAECTLKESAAINQILGRRWHALSREEQAKYYELARKERQLHMQLYPGWSARDNYGKKKKRKREKLQESTSGTGPRMTAAYI
;
A
#
# COMPACT_ATOMS: atom_id res chain seq x y z
N GLU A 1 20.51 8.53 -29.79
CA GLU A 1 19.50 8.99 -28.81
C GLU A 1 18.15 9.29 -29.45
N GLN A 2 17.03 8.91 -28.82
CA GLN A 2 15.73 9.58 -29.00
C GLN A 2 15.19 9.99 -27.63
N ARG A 3 15.37 11.26 -27.27
CA ARG A 3 14.68 11.90 -26.15
C ARG A 3 13.21 12.07 -26.58
N LYS A 4 12.33 11.20 -26.08
CA LYS A 4 10.88 11.44 -26.18
C LYS A 4 10.53 12.68 -25.36
N GLU A 5 10.17 13.75 -26.06
CA GLU A 5 9.49 14.93 -25.50
C GLU A 5 8.37 14.47 -24.56
N GLN A 6 8.49 14.89 -23.31
CA GLN A 6 7.48 14.63 -22.30
C GLN A 6 6.42 15.72 -22.47
N GLU A 7 5.24 15.33 -22.95
CA GLU A 7 4.03 16.15 -22.86
C GLU A 7 3.94 16.79 -21.47
N PRO A 8 3.42 18.03 -21.35
CA PRO A 8 3.29 18.72 -20.08
C PRO A 8 2.58 17.81 -19.09
N LYS A 9 3.34 17.32 -18.10
CA LYS A 9 2.85 16.33 -17.14
C LYS A 9 1.69 16.95 -16.39
N ARG A 10 0.49 16.41 -16.60
CA ARG A 10 -0.65 16.65 -15.71
C ARG A 10 -0.18 16.43 -14.26
N PRO A 11 -0.63 17.24 -13.29
CA PRO A 11 -0.18 17.14 -11.90
C PRO A 11 -0.34 15.71 -11.38
N HIS A 12 0.74 15.15 -10.82
CA HIS A 12 0.76 13.77 -10.35
C HIS A 12 -0.02 13.61 -9.05
N ILE A 13 -1.30 13.26 -9.18
CA ILE A 13 -2.19 12.99 -8.04
C ILE A 13 -1.91 11.59 -7.45
N LYS A 14 -1.53 11.52 -6.16
CA LYS A 14 -1.24 10.25 -5.48
C LYS A 14 -2.52 9.44 -5.25
N LYS A 15 -2.40 8.11 -5.25
CA LYS A 15 -3.54 7.22 -4.95
C LYS A 15 -4.10 7.52 -3.54
N PRO A 16 -5.43 7.43 -3.34
CA PRO A 16 -6.00 7.50 -1.99
C PRO A 16 -5.43 6.37 -1.13
N LEU A 17 -5.17 6.66 0.14
CA LEU A 17 -4.57 5.70 1.05
C LEU A 17 -5.56 4.55 1.33
N ASN A 18 -5.05 3.31 1.30
CA ASN A 18 -5.83 2.16 1.74
C ASN A 18 -5.72 1.96 3.26
N ALA A 19 -6.48 1.02 3.81
CA ALA A 19 -6.54 0.77 5.25
C ALA A 19 -5.17 0.51 5.88
N PHE A 20 -4.35 -0.35 5.26
CA PHE A 20 -3.00 -0.65 5.75
C PHE A 20 -2.05 0.55 5.64
N MET A 21 -2.16 1.36 4.58
CA MET A 21 -1.35 2.57 4.42
C MET A 21 -1.69 3.62 5.49
N LEU A 22 -2.96 3.71 5.92
CA LEU A 22 -3.38 4.57 7.02
C LEU A 22 -2.81 4.06 8.35
N TYR A 23 -2.90 2.76 8.60
CA TYR A 23 -2.28 2.14 9.78
C TYR A 23 -0.77 2.38 9.83
N MET A 24 -0.04 2.18 8.72
CA MET A 24 1.39 2.47 8.66
C MET A 24 1.71 3.95 8.91
N LYS A 25 0.85 4.88 8.48
CA LYS A 25 1.06 6.31 8.72
C LYS A 25 1.12 6.62 10.22
N GLU A 26 0.27 5.96 11.01
CA GLU A 26 0.22 6.13 12.47
C GLU A 26 1.33 5.33 13.16
N MET A 27 1.48 4.05 12.81
CA MET A 27 2.32 3.13 13.57
C MET A 27 3.80 3.12 13.20
N ARG A 28 4.17 3.63 12.02
CA ARG A 28 5.57 3.55 11.57
C ARG A 28 6.51 4.35 12.47
N ALA A 29 6.08 5.50 12.99
CA ALA A 29 6.89 6.27 13.93
C ALA A 29 7.13 5.49 15.24
N ASN A 30 6.09 4.83 15.76
CA ASN A 30 6.18 4.01 16.97
C ASN A 30 7.14 2.82 16.76
N VAL A 31 7.00 2.10 15.63
CA VAL A 31 7.89 0.97 15.31
C VAL A 31 9.34 1.42 15.10
N VAL A 32 9.56 2.61 14.52
CA VAL A 32 10.91 3.18 14.36
C VAL A 32 11.51 3.58 15.71
N ALA A 33 10.70 4.07 16.65
CA ALA A 33 11.18 4.42 17.99
C ALA A 33 11.50 3.17 18.83
N GLU A 34 10.69 2.11 18.69
CA GLU A 34 10.87 0.84 19.40
C GLU A 34 12.00 -0.02 18.83
N CYS A 35 12.28 0.10 17.52
CA CYS A 35 13.26 -0.74 16.84
C CYS A 35 14.57 0.02 16.61
N THR A 36 15.69 -0.52 17.11
CA THR A 36 17.03 0.03 16.86
C THR A 36 17.45 -0.09 15.39
N LEU A 37 16.78 -0.96 14.62
CA LEU A 37 17.02 -1.16 13.20
C LEU A 37 16.38 -0.02 12.37
N LYS A 38 17.23 0.70 11.65
CA LYS A 38 16.80 1.79 10.74
C LYS A 38 16.37 1.27 9.37
N GLU A 39 16.44 -0.04 9.11
CA GLU A 39 16.06 -0.57 7.79
C GLU A 39 14.54 -0.55 7.58
N SER A 40 14.13 0.27 6.60
CA SER A 40 12.73 0.38 6.16
C SER A 40 12.12 -0.99 5.78
N ALA A 41 12.92 -1.90 5.23
CA ALA A 41 12.45 -3.24 4.87
C ALA A 41 12.02 -4.05 6.10
N ALA A 42 12.80 -4.03 7.18
CA ALA A 42 12.48 -4.71 8.43
C ALA A 42 11.25 -4.07 9.10
N ILE A 43 11.20 -2.74 9.15
CA ILE A 43 10.05 -1.99 9.68
C ILE A 43 8.74 -2.37 8.96
N ASN A 44 8.78 -2.47 7.63
CA ASN A 44 7.59 -2.85 6.84
C ASN A 44 7.16 -4.30 7.09
N GLN A 45 8.09 -5.21 7.37
CA GLN A 45 7.76 -6.59 7.75
C GLN A 45 7.08 -6.64 9.12
N ILE A 46 7.59 -5.89 10.10
CA ILE A 46 6.99 -5.80 11.44
C ILE A 46 5.57 -5.23 11.36
N LEU A 47 5.40 -4.11 10.63
CA LEU A 47 4.08 -3.48 10.45
C LEU A 47 3.10 -4.42 9.75
N GLY A 48 3.55 -5.22 8.77
CA GLY A 48 2.71 -6.23 8.13
C GLY A 48 2.24 -7.32 9.10
N ARG A 49 3.13 -7.79 9.98
CA ARG A 49 2.77 -8.76 11.03
C ARG A 49 1.79 -8.15 12.04
N ARG A 50 2.08 -6.94 12.54
CA ARG A 50 1.20 -6.24 13.51
C ARG A 50 -0.18 -5.99 12.92
N TRP A 51 -0.28 -5.56 11.66
CA TRP A 51 -1.57 -5.38 10.98
C TRP A 51 -2.42 -6.65 10.95
N HIS A 52 -1.81 -7.81 10.65
CA HIS A 52 -2.52 -9.09 10.66
C HIS A 52 -2.86 -9.59 12.06
N ALA A 53 -2.16 -9.10 13.09
CA ALA A 53 -2.46 -9.39 14.49
C ALA A 53 -3.56 -8.50 15.08
N LEU A 54 -3.91 -7.38 14.43
CA LEU A 54 -5.02 -6.53 14.87
C LEU A 54 -6.35 -7.29 14.83
N SER A 55 -7.21 -6.99 15.79
CA SER A 55 -8.59 -7.47 15.78
C SER A 55 -9.37 -7.00 14.55
N ARG A 56 -10.49 -7.66 14.25
CA ARG A 56 -11.35 -7.27 13.12
C ARG A 56 -11.92 -5.87 13.32
N GLU A 57 -12.23 -5.49 14.54
CA GLU A 57 -12.77 -4.17 14.89
C GLU A 57 -11.73 -3.06 14.64
N GLU A 58 -10.49 -3.29 15.05
CA GLU A 58 -9.39 -2.36 14.79
C GLU A 58 -9.12 -2.22 13.29
N GLN A 59 -9.10 -3.33 12.55
CA GLN A 59 -8.95 -3.28 11.09
C GLN A 59 -10.14 -2.56 10.44
N ALA A 60 -11.37 -2.79 10.91
CA ALA A 60 -12.58 -2.17 10.40
C ALA A 60 -12.53 -0.63 10.49
N LYS A 61 -11.99 -0.08 11.58
CA LYS A 61 -11.74 1.37 11.70
C LYS A 61 -10.95 1.91 10.51
N TYR A 62 -9.86 1.25 10.13
CA TYR A 62 -9.02 1.68 9.01
C TYR A 62 -9.67 1.43 7.64
N TYR A 63 -10.49 0.38 7.50
CA TYR A 63 -11.27 0.16 6.29
C TYR A 63 -12.29 1.28 6.05
N GLU A 64 -13.00 1.73 7.08
CA GLU A 64 -13.93 2.84 6.98
C GLU A 64 -13.23 4.16 6.68
N LEU A 65 -12.08 4.43 7.31
CA LEU A 65 -11.26 5.60 6.98
C LEU A 65 -10.77 5.55 5.52
N ALA A 66 -10.31 4.40 5.04
CA ALA A 66 -9.88 4.24 3.65
C ALA A 66 -11.03 4.42 2.65
N ARG A 67 -12.25 4.05 3.03
CA ARG A 67 -13.45 4.31 2.23
C ARG A 67 -13.73 5.81 2.13
N LYS A 68 -13.66 6.53 3.25
CA LYS A 68 -13.80 8.00 3.29
C LYS A 68 -12.73 8.69 2.45
N GLU A 69 -11.46 8.30 2.59
CA GLU A 69 -10.35 8.83 1.79
C GLU A 69 -10.56 8.61 0.29
N ARG A 70 -11.06 7.43 -0.11
CA ARG A 70 -11.39 7.14 -1.50
C ARG A 70 -12.51 8.06 -2.01
N GLN A 71 -13.59 8.21 -1.24
CA GLN A 71 -14.70 9.07 -1.62
C GLN A 71 -14.28 10.53 -1.75
N LEU A 72 -13.52 11.04 -0.77
CA LEU A 72 -12.98 12.39 -0.80
C LEU A 72 -12.09 12.60 -2.03
N HIS A 73 -11.22 11.64 -2.33
CA HIS A 73 -10.38 11.71 -3.53
C HIS A 73 -11.22 11.73 -4.82
N MET A 74 -12.29 10.95 -4.90
CA MET A 74 -13.19 10.97 -6.06
C MET A 74 -13.91 12.31 -6.22
N GLN A 75 -14.25 12.97 -5.11
CA GLN A 75 -14.88 14.30 -5.10
C GLN A 75 -13.89 15.41 -5.48
N LEU A 76 -12.67 15.37 -4.94
CA LEU A 76 -11.63 16.38 -5.21
C LEU A 76 -11.05 16.25 -6.62
N TYR A 77 -11.00 15.03 -7.16
CA TYR A 77 -10.40 14.74 -8.47
C TYR A 77 -11.37 13.94 -9.34
N PRO A 78 -12.48 14.56 -9.78
CA PRO A 78 -13.42 13.91 -10.67
C PRO A 78 -12.71 13.55 -11.98
N GLY A 79 -12.89 12.31 -12.46
CA GLY A 79 -12.25 11.80 -13.67
C GLY A 79 -10.80 11.32 -13.50
N TRP A 80 -10.22 11.39 -12.30
CA TRP A 80 -8.89 10.82 -12.06
C TRP A 80 -8.91 9.29 -12.12
N SER A 81 -7.95 8.71 -12.85
CA SER A 81 -7.68 7.28 -12.88
C SER A 81 -6.25 6.96 -12.46
N ALA A 82 -6.05 5.89 -11.70
CA ALA A 82 -4.72 5.41 -11.37
C ALA A 82 -3.88 5.09 -12.63
N ARG A 83 -4.52 4.78 -13.77
CA ARG A 83 -3.81 4.52 -15.04
C ARG A 83 -3.10 5.77 -15.55
N ASP A 84 -3.64 6.95 -15.28
CA ASP A 84 -3.09 8.25 -15.71
C ASP A 84 -1.67 8.45 -15.16
N ASN A 85 -1.41 7.92 -13.97
CA ASN A 85 -0.16 8.11 -13.24
C ASN A 85 0.80 6.91 -13.28
N TYR A 86 0.32 5.68 -13.46
CA TYR A 86 1.11 4.47 -13.23
C TYR A 86 1.20 3.50 -14.43
N GLY A 87 0.54 3.78 -15.56
CA GLY A 87 0.44 2.85 -16.69
C GLY A 87 1.74 2.51 -17.45
N LYS A 88 2.86 3.21 -17.22
CA LYS A 88 4.07 3.10 -18.06
C LYS A 88 5.30 2.43 -17.42
N LYS A 89 5.23 1.87 -16.20
CA LYS A 89 6.41 1.25 -15.55
C LYS A 89 6.51 -0.25 -15.81
N LYS A 90 7.62 -0.69 -16.43
CA LYS A 90 8.00 -2.10 -16.64
C LYS A 90 8.02 -2.81 -15.28
N LYS A 91 7.20 -3.85 -15.12
CA LYS A 91 7.10 -4.64 -13.87
C LYS A 91 8.48 -5.24 -13.57
N ARG A 92 9.15 -4.81 -12.50
CA ARG A 92 10.43 -5.39 -12.08
C ARG A 92 10.18 -6.86 -11.72
N LYS A 93 10.90 -7.79 -12.38
CA LYS A 93 10.84 -9.23 -12.09
C LYS A 93 11.44 -9.44 -10.70
N ARG A 94 10.60 -9.78 -9.72
CA ARG A 94 11.05 -10.10 -8.36
C ARG A 94 11.45 -11.57 -8.36
N GLU A 95 12.75 -11.85 -8.33
CA GLU A 95 13.24 -13.20 -8.06
C GLU A 95 12.84 -13.58 -6.64
N LYS A 96 12.18 -14.73 -6.53
CA LYS A 96 11.53 -15.20 -5.31
C LYS A 96 12.52 -16.17 -4.65
N LEU A 97 13.40 -15.69 -3.78
CA LEU A 97 14.11 -16.58 -2.87
C LEU A 97 13.06 -17.21 -1.94
N GLN A 98 12.88 -18.52 -2.09
CA GLN A 98 12.08 -19.33 -1.18
C GLN A 98 12.92 -19.55 0.08
N GLU A 99 12.49 -19.00 1.21
CA GLU A 99 13.00 -19.41 2.51
C GLU A 99 11.86 -20.06 3.28
N SER A 100 12.06 -21.36 3.53
CA SER A 100 11.16 -22.27 4.22
C SER A 100 11.04 -21.89 5.69
N THR A 101 9.87 -21.40 6.11
CA THR A 101 9.42 -21.54 7.50
C THR A 101 7.94 -21.92 7.50
N SER A 102 7.65 -22.94 8.29
CA SER A 102 6.41 -23.69 8.42
C SER A 102 5.24 -22.85 8.94
N GLY A 103 4.06 -23.06 8.35
CA GLY A 103 2.75 -22.87 8.99
C GLY A 103 2.12 -21.48 8.91
N THR A 104 1.29 -21.22 7.89
CA THR A 104 -0.01 -20.53 8.03
C THR A 104 -0.80 -20.59 6.71
N GLY A 105 -2.11 -20.81 6.84
CA GLY A 105 -2.98 -21.39 5.82
C GLY A 105 -3.21 -20.59 4.53
N PRO A 106 -3.91 -21.19 3.56
CA PRO A 106 -4.07 -20.62 2.22
C PRO A 106 -4.82 -19.29 2.29
N ARG A 107 -4.26 -18.27 1.62
CA ARG A 107 -5.00 -17.04 1.31
C ARG A 107 -6.14 -17.42 0.37
N MET A 108 -7.34 -17.55 0.92
CA MET A 108 -8.58 -17.65 0.15
C MET A 108 -8.73 -16.38 -0.69
N THR A 109 -8.41 -16.47 -1.98
CA THR A 109 -8.88 -15.50 -2.97
C THR A 109 -10.36 -15.78 -3.15
N ALA A 110 -11.20 -15.02 -2.44
CA ALA A 110 -12.63 -15.00 -2.71
C ALA A 110 -12.84 -14.38 -4.10
N ALA A 111 -12.90 -15.24 -5.11
CA ALA A 111 -13.68 -14.99 -6.30
C ALA A 111 -15.13 -15.32 -5.95
N TYR A 112 -16.03 -14.34 -5.94
CA TYR A 112 -17.43 -14.53 -6.32
C TYR A 112 -18.16 -13.19 -6.50
N ILE A 113 -18.84 -13.10 -7.65
CA ILE A 113 -19.84 -12.14 -8.19
C ILE A 113 -19.38 -10.70 -8.44
#